data_AF-L1P4N6-F1
#
_entry.id   AF-L1P4N6-F1
#
_cell.length_a   1.000
_cell.length_b   1.000
_cell.length_c   1.000
_cell.angle_alpha   90.00
_cell.angle_beta   90.00
_cell.angle_gamma   90.00
#
_symmetry.space_group_name_H-M   'P 1'
#
loop_
_entity.id
_entity.type
_entity.pdbx_description
1 polymer ?
#
loop_
_entity_poly.entity_id
_entity_poly.type
_entity_poly.pdbx_seq_one_letter_code
_entity_poly.pdbx_strand_id
1 'polypeptide(L)'
;MTYTVTIHRTHTLLKLTYKKGELCKIEIKSGCLNSQQYQQLGAILPPREEDIERYQEQWNGSVSYREDVPEPLSLYGKFLDEWFAFYKHLYGFPPKFTGADGKALKQIISYLQQVSANDTEALATWQYLLSNWQKMDAFHQKNTDLKYINSQLNKILQNAKRGNSSATTAYSDNFKREILQGLFTR
;
A
#
# COMPACT_ATOMS: atom_id res chain seq x y z
N MET A 1 0.10 18.22 12.46
CA MET A 1 0.23 17.75 11.06
C MET A 1 1.71 17.59 10.68
N THR A 2 2.01 17.00 9.53
CA THR A 2 3.39 16.92 9.02
C THR A 2 3.48 17.47 7.60
N TYR A 3 4.59 18.13 7.30
CA TYR A 3 4.86 18.72 5.98
C TYR A 3 6.28 18.39 5.54
N THR A 4 6.46 18.10 4.27
CA THR A 4 7.77 18.09 3.61
C THR A 4 8.04 19.46 3.00
N VAL A 5 9.18 20.04 3.36
CA VAL A 5 9.69 21.30 2.83
C VAL A 5 10.90 21.03 1.95
N THR A 6 10.83 21.50 0.71
CA THR A 6 11.92 21.37 -0.27
C THR A 6 12.60 22.71 -0.46
N ILE A 7 13.91 22.75 -0.18
CA ILE A 7 14.76 23.90 -0.51
C ILE A 7 15.38 23.62 -1.88
N HIS A 8 14.88 24.29 -2.93
CA HIS A 8 15.19 23.94 -4.32
C HIS A 8 16.67 24.11 -4.65
N ARG A 9 17.33 25.14 -4.12
CA ARG A 9 18.74 25.43 -4.39
C ARG A 9 19.69 24.32 -3.94
N THR A 10 19.41 23.69 -2.81
CA THR A 10 20.27 22.67 -2.20
C THR A 10 19.70 21.25 -2.31
N HIS A 11 18.54 21.11 -2.96
CA HIS A 11 17.76 19.87 -3.00
C HIS A 11 17.58 19.23 -1.61
N THR A 12 17.49 20.06 -0.57
CA THR A 12 17.35 19.59 0.82
C THR A 12 15.88 19.38 1.14
N LEU A 13 15.56 18.22 1.71
CA LEU A 13 14.23 17.88 2.17
C LEU A 13 14.19 17.94 3.70
N LEU A 14 13.30 18.77 4.22
CA LEU A 14 13.01 18.87 5.64
C LEU A 14 11.62 18.31 5.90
N LYS A 15 11.45 17.61 7.02
CA LYS A 15 10.14 17.27 7.55
C LYS A 15 9.84 18.16 8.74
N LEU A 16 8.74 18.89 8.65
CA LEU A 16 8.17 19.69 9.73
C LEU A 16 7.06 18.91 10.40
N THR A 17 7.02 18.94 11.73
CA THR A 17 5.91 18.40 12.52
C THR A 17 5.30 19.52 13.33
N TYR A 18 4.01 19.75 13.12
CA TYR A 18 3.19 20.69 13.88
C TYR A 18 2.35 19.96 14.92
N LYS A 19 2.29 20.48 16.14
CA LYS A 19 1.40 20.01 17.22
C LYS A 19 0.60 21.19 17.73
N LYS A 20 -0.73 21.05 17.78
CA LYS A 20 -1.65 22.15 18.16
C LYS A 20 -1.43 23.43 17.32
N GLY A 21 -1.09 23.28 16.04
CA GLY A 21 -0.82 24.39 15.13
C GLY A 21 0.58 25.01 15.21
N GLU A 22 1.45 24.59 16.15
CA GLU A 22 2.80 25.14 16.33
C GLU A 22 3.89 24.19 15.86
N LEU A 23 4.95 24.73 15.24
CA LEU A 23 6.10 23.96 14.79
C LEU A 23 6.84 23.35 15.99
N CYS A 24 6.84 22.02 16.08
CA CYS A 24 7.37 21.28 17.22
C CYS A 24 8.64 20.49 16.87
N LYS A 25 8.81 20.08 15.61
CA LYS A 25 9.97 19.29 15.17
C LYS A 25 10.37 19.61 13.75
N ILE A 26 11.69 19.67 13.52
CA ILE A 26 12.31 19.78 12.20
C ILE A 26 13.25 18.58 12.06
N GLU A 27 13.13 17.83 10.97
CA GLU A 27 14.01 16.70 10.64
C GLU A 27 14.57 16.87 9.23
N ILE A 28 15.85 16.63 9.00
CA ILE A 28 16.39 16.54 7.64
C ILE A 28 16.14 15.12 7.13
N LYS A 29 15.39 14.98 6.04
CA LYS A 29 15.14 13.69 5.38
C LYS A 29 16.21 13.36 4.34
N SER A 30 16.71 14.37 3.63
CA SER A 30 17.82 14.24 2.69
C SER A 30 18.48 15.59 2.41
N GLY A 31 19.70 15.55 1.90
CA GLY A 31 20.53 16.74 1.62
C GLY A 31 21.37 17.17 2.82
N CYS A 32 22.14 18.24 2.63
CA CYS A 32 23.04 18.80 3.64
C CYS A 32 22.84 20.31 3.73
N LEU A 33 22.83 20.82 4.96
CA LEU A 33 22.86 22.25 5.25
C LEU A 33 24.18 22.58 5.93
N ASN A 34 24.82 23.67 5.50
CA ASN A 34 25.98 24.22 6.21
C ASN A 34 25.51 25.11 7.37
N SER A 35 26.44 25.52 8.24
CA SER A 35 26.14 26.29 9.45
C SER A 35 25.37 27.60 9.17
N GLN A 36 25.68 28.29 8.07
CA GLN A 36 24.98 29.52 7.69
C GLN A 36 23.54 29.24 7.23
N GLN A 37 23.34 28.17 6.46
CA GLN A 37 22.03 27.75 6.00
C GLN A 37 21.13 27.29 7.16
N TYR A 38 21.70 26.66 8.19
CA TYR A 38 20.96 26.33 9.42
C TYR A 38 20.40 27.57 10.13
N GLN A 39 21.19 28.64 10.20
CA GLN A 39 20.73 29.90 10.82
C GLN A 39 19.60 30.56 10.03
N GLN A 40 19.55 30.34 8.71
CA GLN A 40 18.53 30.89 7.83
C GLN A 40 17.21 30.10 7.84
N LEU A 41 17.17 28.92 8.46
CA LEU A 41 15.94 28.11 8.55
C LEU A 41 14.80 28.89 9.23
N GLY A 42 15.10 29.68 10.26
CA GLY A 42 14.08 30.47 10.96
C GLY A 42 13.32 31.46 10.07
N ALA A 43 13.91 31.89 8.95
CA ALA A 43 13.26 32.81 8.01
C ALA A 43 12.31 32.11 7.03
N ILE A 44 12.56 30.82 6.75
CA ILE A 44 11.81 30.04 5.76
C ILE A 44 10.88 29.01 6.39
N LEU A 45 10.98 28.74 7.69
CA LEU A 45 10.11 27.77 8.35
C LEU A 45 8.94 28.49 9.02
N PRO A 46 7.69 28.19 8.65
CA PRO A 46 6.52 28.79 9.28
C PRO A 46 6.46 28.39 10.76
N PRO A 47 6.32 29.35 11.69
CA PRO A 47 6.21 29.02 13.11
C PRO A 47 4.86 28.36 13.42
N ARG A 48 3.81 28.71 12.66
CA ARG A 48 2.48 28.12 12.76
C ARG A 48 2.04 27.47 11.47
N GLU A 49 1.20 26.45 11.59
CA GLU A 49 0.63 25.70 10.46
C GLU A 49 -0.22 26.60 9.55
N GLU A 50 -0.96 27.54 10.13
CA GLU A 50 -1.77 28.53 9.40
C GLU A 50 -0.94 29.48 8.52
N ASP A 51 0.35 29.65 8.81
CA ASP A 51 1.24 30.53 8.05
C ASP A 51 1.80 29.86 6.78
N ILE A 52 1.55 28.56 6.57
CA ILE A 52 2.17 27.79 5.47
C ILE A 52 1.84 28.38 4.11
N GLU A 53 0.60 28.75 3.84
CA GLU A 53 0.19 29.33 2.55
C GLU A 53 0.91 30.65 2.28
N ARG A 54 0.97 31.54 3.28
CA ARG A 54 1.70 32.81 3.19
C ARG A 54 3.19 32.59 2.90
N TYR A 55 3.82 31.63 3.58
CA TYR A 55 5.23 31.30 3.35
C TYR A 55 5.45 30.68 1.98
N GLN A 56 4.51 29.86 1.50
CA GLN A 56 4.55 29.27 0.16
C GLN A 56 4.53 30.34 -0.94
N GLU A 57 3.75 31.40 -0.76
CA GLU A 57 3.74 32.55 -1.66
C GLU A 57 5.02 33.39 -1.53
N GLN A 58 5.43 33.71 -0.30
CA GLN A 58 6.61 34.54 -0.02
C GLN A 58 7.90 33.93 -0.57
N TRP A 59 8.05 32.61 -0.48
CA TRP A 59 9.25 31.89 -0.90
C TRP A 59 9.06 31.13 -2.21
N ASN A 60 8.06 31.49 -3.00
CA ASN A 60 7.75 30.85 -4.27
C ASN A 60 9.00 30.70 -5.17
N GLY A 61 9.20 29.51 -5.72
CA GLY A 61 10.37 29.13 -6.53
C GLY A 61 11.66 28.82 -5.74
N SER A 62 11.79 29.28 -4.49
CA SER A 62 12.95 28.99 -3.63
C SER A 62 12.69 27.85 -2.65
N VAL A 63 11.49 27.84 -2.07
CA VAL A 63 11.04 26.84 -1.10
C VAL A 63 9.62 26.40 -1.45
N SER A 64 9.36 25.10 -1.33
CA SER A 64 8.00 24.55 -1.41
C SER A 64 7.66 23.76 -0.15
N TYR A 65 6.40 23.86 0.25
CA TYR A 65 5.81 23.23 1.43
C TYR A 65 4.70 22.32 0.92
N ARG A 66 4.82 21.02 1.19
CA ARG A 66 3.82 20.02 0.82
C ARG A 66 3.38 19.32 2.08
N GLU A 67 2.08 19.21 2.28
CA GLU A 67 1.54 18.38 3.34
C GLU A 67 1.95 16.91 3.11
N ASP A 68 2.51 16.27 4.15
CA ASP A 68 2.79 14.85 4.14
C ASP A 68 1.47 14.09 4.30
N VAL A 69 0.69 14.07 3.23
CA VAL A 69 -0.42 13.13 3.10
C VAL A 69 0.22 11.76 2.89
N PRO A 70 -0.10 10.74 3.73
CA PRO A 70 0.39 9.39 3.49
C PRO A 70 0.10 8.99 2.05
N GLU A 71 1.14 8.67 1.29
CA GLU A 71 0.93 8.19 -0.07
C GLU A 71 -0.02 6.99 -0.02
N PRO A 72 -1.02 6.91 -0.92
CA PRO A 72 -1.87 5.75 -0.97
C PRO A 72 -0.97 4.52 -1.14
N LEU A 73 -1.23 3.48 -0.34
CA LEU A 73 -0.45 2.25 -0.37
C LEU A 73 -0.24 1.81 -1.82
N SER A 74 1.02 1.53 -2.18
CA SER A 74 1.33 0.90 -3.46
C SER A 74 0.49 -0.38 -3.62
N LEU A 75 0.25 -0.81 -4.87
CA LEU A 75 -0.49 -2.05 -5.11
C LEU A 75 0.10 -3.22 -4.32
N TYR A 76 1.43 -3.34 -4.30
CA TYR A 76 2.14 -4.33 -3.49
C TYR A 76 1.81 -4.20 -2.00
N GLY A 77 1.80 -2.98 -1.47
CA GLY A 77 1.43 -2.70 -0.07
C GLY A 77 0.00 -3.15 0.24
N LYS A 78 -0.96 -2.88 -0.64
CA LYS A 78 -2.36 -3.32 -0.47
C LYS A 78 -2.45 -4.85 -0.42
N PHE A 79 -1.80 -5.56 -1.35
CA PHE A 79 -1.78 -7.02 -1.36
C PHE A 79 -1.12 -7.63 -0.11
N LEU A 80 -0.04 -7.00 0.36
CA LEU A 80 0.69 -7.41 1.55
C LEU A 80 -0.20 -7.24 2.79
N ASP A 81 -0.86 -6.10 2.94
CA ASP A 81 -1.75 -5.81 4.06
C ASP A 81 -2.91 -6.80 4.13
N GLU A 82 -3.52 -7.14 2.98
CA GLU A 82 -4.56 -8.17 2.92
C GLU A 82 -4.06 -9.53 3.42
N TRP A 83 -2.86 -9.95 3.02
CA TRP A 83 -2.30 -11.22 3.48
C TRP A 83 -1.94 -11.20 4.97
N PHE A 84 -1.38 -10.10 5.47
CA PHE A 84 -1.10 -9.93 6.89
C PHE A 84 -2.38 -9.95 7.73
N ALA A 85 -3.43 -9.27 7.28
CA ALA A 85 -4.73 -9.25 7.93
C ALA A 85 -5.35 -10.66 7.95
N PHE A 86 -5.33 -11.35 6.82
CA PHE A 86 -5.74 -12.75 6.69
C PHE A 86 -5.00 -13.67 7.67
N TYR A 87 -3.67 -13.62 7.69
CA TYR A 87 -2.86 -14.47 8.56
C TYR A 87 -3.13 -14.18 10.04
N LYS A 88 -3.14 -12.90 10.42
CA LYS A 88 -3.40 -12.47 11.79
C LYS A 88 -4.81 -12.88 12.24
N HIS A 89 -5.80 -12.82 11.36
CA HIS A 89 -7.15 -13.28 11.66
C HIS A 89 -7.19 -14.78 11.97
N LEU A 90 -6.43 -15.60 11.24
CA LEU A 90 -6.40 -17.05 11.44
C LEU A 90 -5.60 -17.49 12.67
N TYR A 91 -4.47 -16.84 12.96
CA TYR A 91 -3.52 -17.31 13.97
C TYR A 91 -3.40 -16.39 15.20
N GLY A 92 -3.96 -15.18 15.16
CA GLY A 92 -3.94 -14.23 16.27
C GLY A 92 -2.63 -13.42 16.42
N PHE A 93 -1.61 -13.72 15.61
CA PHE A 93 -0.31 -13.03 15.64
C PHE A 93 0.19 -12.72 14.22
N PRO A 94 1.07 -11.73 14.04
CA PRO A 94 1.59 -11.38 12.72
C PRO A 94 2.51 -12.47 12.16
N PRO A 95 2.48 -12.74 10.84
CA PRO A 95 3.37 -13.71 10.23
C PRO A 95 4.83 -13.25 10.27
N LYS A 96 5.77 -14.20 10.36
CA LYS A 96 7.18 -13.92 10.06
C LYS A 96 7.32 -13.74 8.55
N PHE A 97 7.71 -12.54 8.13
CA PHE A 97 7.85 -12.21 6.70
C PHE A 97 9.32 -12.18 6.28
N THR A 98 9.65 -12.90 5.21
CA THR A 98 11.02 -13.04 4.69
C THR A 98 11.11 -12.58 3.22
N GLY A 99 12.34 -12.47 2.71
CA GLY A 99 12.56 -12.13 1.29
C GLY A 99 11.92 -13.13 0.32
N ALA A 100 11.81 -14.40 0.69
CA ALA A 100 11.12 -15.40 -0.12
C ALA A 100 9.61 -15.15 -0.22
N ASP A 101 8.99 -14.67 0.87
CA ASP A 101 7.57 -14.33 0.92
C ASP A 101 7.29 -13.10 0.06
N GLY A 102 8.16 -12.08 0.14
CA GLY A 102 8.08 -10.92 -0.75
C GLY A 102 8.22 -11.28 -2.23
N LYS A 103 9.12 -12.22 -2.56
CA LYS A 103 9.26 -12.72 -3.95
C LYS A 103 8.00 -13.45 -4.40
N ALA A 104 7.44 -14.32 -3.55
CA ALA A 104 6.22 -15.06 -3.86
C ALA A 104 5.02 -14.11 -4.05
N LEU A 105 4.87 -13.10 -3.19
CA LEU A 105 3.81 -12.10 -3.31
C LEU A 105 3.92 -11.30 -4.62
N LYS A 106 5.14 -10.88 -5.02
CA LYS A 106 5.35 -10.21 -6.30
C LYS A 106 4.91 -11.08 -7.48
N GLN A 107 5.23 -12.37 -7.46
CA GLN A 107 4.82 -13.31 -8.52
C GLN A 107 3.30 -13.51 -8.57
N ILE A 108 2.64 -13.61 -7.41
CA ILE A 108 1.17 -13.66 -7.32
C ILE A 108 0.55 -12.39 -7.92
N ILE A 109 1.04 -11.22 -7.54
CA ILE A 109 0.54 -9.93 -8.06
C ILE A 109 0.70 -9.88 -9.58
N SER A 110 1.89 -10.19 -10.10
CA SER A 110 2.14 -10.18 -11.56
C SER A 110 1.21 -11.12 -12.31
N TYR A 111 0.95 -12.32 -11.78
CA TYR A 111 0.01 -13.25 -12.40
C TYR A 111 -1.42 -12.71 -12.37
N LEU A 112 -1.88 -12.21 -11.22
CA LEU A 112 -3.24 -11.67 -11.08
C LEU A 112 -3.46 -10.43 -11.97
N GLN A 113 -2.46 -9.57 -12.11
CA GLN A 113 -2.50 -8.46 -13.07
C GLN A 113 -2.61 -8.95 -14.52
N GLN A 114 -1.94 -10.04 -14.88
CA GLN A 114 -2.00 -10.60 -16.23
C GLN A 114 -3.39 -11.16 -16.59
N VAL A 115 -4.12 -11.71 -15.60
CA VAL A 115 -5.43 -12.34 -15.84
C VAL A 115 -6.62 -11.41 -15.54
N SER A 116 -6.37 -10.26 -14.93
CA SER A 116 -7.37 -9.24 -14.59
C SER A 116 -7.38 -8.11 -15.63
N ALA A 117 -8.48 -7.35 -15.73
CA ALA A 117 -8.55 -6.19 -16.62
C ALA A 117 -7.75 -4.99 -16.09
N ASN A 118 -7.59 -4.87 -14.77
CA ASN A 118 -6.83 -3.80 -14.11
C ASN A 118 -6.40 -4.20 -12.68
N ASP A 119 -5.60 -3.34 -12.06
CA ASP A 119 -5.08 -3.51 -10.70
C ASP A 119 -6.16 -3.63 -9.62
N THR A 120 -7.31 -2.97 -9.82
CA THR A 120 -8.43 -3.04 -8.88
C THR A 120 -9.02 -4.44 -8.89
N GLU A 121 -9.27 -5.01 -10.07
CA GLU A 121 -9.78 -6.39 -10.21
C GLU A 121 -8.77 -7.43 -9.71
N ALA A 122 -7.47 -7.20 -9.90
CA ALA A 122 -6.42 -8.08 -9.38
C ALA A 122 -6.43 -8.12 -7.84
N LEU A 123 -6.52 -6.95 -7.19
CA LEU A 123 -6.62 -6.85 -5.73
C LEU A 123 -7.93 -7.46 -5.21
N ALA A 124 -9.04 -7.19 -5.89
CA ALA A 124 -10.35 -7.72 -5.55
C ALA A 124 -10.36 -9.26 -5.60
N THR A 125 -9.71 -9.86 -6.60
CA THR A 125 -9.53 -11.31 -6.71
C THR A 125 -8.70 -11.87 -5.55
N TRP A 126 -7.64 -11.17 -5.15
CA TRP A 126 -6.81 -11.54 -4.00
C TRP A 126 -7.60 -11.52 -2.67
N GLN A 127 -8.34 -10.44 -2.41
CA GLN A 127 -9.22 -10.30 -1.25
C GLN A 127 -10.29 -11.40 -1.21
N TYR A 128 -10.90 -11.71 -2.36
CA TYR A 128 -11.88 -12.78 -2.48
C TYR A 128 -11.28 -14.15 -2.11
N LEU A 129 -10.09 -14.46 -2.63
CA LEU A 129 -9.39 -15.71 -2.37
C LEU A 129 -9.08 -15.87 -0.88
N LEU A 130 -8.55 -14.83 -0.23
CA LEU A 130 -8.20 -14.88 1.20
C LEU A 130 -9.44 -14.94 2.11
N SER A 131 -10.49 -14.18 1.81
CA SER A 131 -11.74 -14.18 2.60
C SER A 131 -12.51 -15.51 2.51
N ASN A 132 -12.33 -16.27 1.44
CA ASN A 132 -12.95 -17.59 1.25
C ASN A 132 -11.99 -18.75 1.52
N TRP A 133 -10.80 -18.49 2.08
CA TRP A 133 -9.77 -19.52 2.30
C TRP A 133 -10.28 -20.69 3.15
N GLN A 134 -11.09 -20.40 4.18
CA GLN A 134 -11.69 -21.41 5.06
C GLN A 134 -12.75 -22.30 4.38
N LYS A 135 -13.16 -21.98 3.15
CA LYS A 135 -14.07 -22.81 2.34
C LYS A 135 -13.33 -23.75 1.40
N MET A 136 -12.00 -23.66 1.32
CA MET A 136 -11.18 -24.56 0.52
C MET A 136 -11.11 -25.94 1.15
N ASP A 137 -10.57 -26.94 0.45
CA ASP A 137 -10.33 -28.24 1.07
C ASP A 137 -9.31 -28.15 2.23
N ALA A 138 -9.35 -29.13 3.13
CA ALA A 138 -8.53 -29.15 4.33
C ALA A 138 -7.01 -29.13 4.05
N PHE A 139 -6.58 -29.53 2.84
CA PHE A 139 -5.18 -29.45 2.47
C PHE A 139 -4.77 -27.99 2.19
N HIS A 140 -5.56 -27.23 1.44
CA HIS A 140 -5.31 -25.80 1.22
C HIS A 140 -5.44 -24.97 2.50
N GLN A 141 -6.47 -25.22 3.33
CA GLN A 141 -6.72 -24.45 4.55
C GLN A 141 -5.51 -24.42 5.50
N LYS A 142 -4.77 -25.53 5.59
CA LYS A 142 -3.58 -25.67 6.46
C LYS A 142 -2.35 -24.92 5.96
N ASN A 143 -2.31 -24.53 4.68
CA ASN A 143 -1.11 -24.00 4.03
C ASN A 143 -1.30 -22.53 3.62
N THR A 144 -1.09 -21.62 4.58
CA THR A 144 -1.33 -20.17 4.41
C THR A 144 -0.10 -19.37 3.96
N ASP A 145 1.05 -20.05 3.80
CA ASP A 145 2.31 -19.45 3.38
C ASP A 145 2.26 -18.94 1.92
N LEU A 146 2.78 -17.74 1.68
CA LEU A 146 2.82 -17.13 0.33
C LEU A 146 3.54 -18.00 -0.70
N LYS A 147 4.59 -18.71 -0.30
CA LYS A 147 5.32 -19.65 -1.18
C LYS A 147 4.42 -20.78 -1.67
N TYR A 148 3.61 -21.33 -0.77
CA TYR A 148 2.67 -22.39 -1.11
C TYR A 148 1.56 -21.84 -2.02
N ILE A 149 0.94 -20.73 -1.62
CA ILE A 149 -0.13 -20.08 -2.38
C ILE A 149 0.33 -19.80 -3.81
N ASN A 150 1.52 -19.23 -3.97
CA ASN A 150 2.13 -18.98 -5.28
C ASN A 150 2.31 -20.27 -6.09
N SER A 151 2.86 -21.33 -5.48
CA SER A 151 3.08 -22.61 -6.18
C SER A 151 1.80 -23.31 -6.63
N GLN A 152 0.67 -23.07 -5.94
CA GLN A 152 -0.61 -23.70 -6.23
C GLN A 152 -1.64 -22.71 -6.79
N LEU A 153 -1.25 -21.47 -7.12
CA LEU A 153 -2.17 -20.37 -7.42
C LEU A 153 -3.22 -20.75 -8.49
N ASN A 154 -2.78 -21.38 -9.58
CA ASN A 154 -3.67 -21.87 -10.63
C ASN A 154 -4.72 -22.88 -10.11
N LYS A 155 -4.30 -23.82 -9.25
CA LYS A 155 -5.21 -24.83 -8.69
C LYS A 155 -6.17 -24.21 -7.68
N ILE A 156 -5.67 -23.30 -6.85
CA ILE A 156 -6.44 -22.54 -5.86
C ILE A 156 -7.53 -21.73 -6.57
N LEU A 157 -7.19 -21.03 -7.65
CA LEU A 157 -8.16 -20.29 -8.46
C LEU A 157 -9.19 -21.21 -9.14
N GLN A 158 -8.77 -22.37 -9.64
CA GLN A 158 -9.68 -23.37 -10.22
C GLN A 158 -10.64 -23.99 -9.17
N ASN A 159 -10.16 -24.25 -7.96
CA ASN A 159 -10.98 -24.79 -6.88
C ASN A 159 -11.96 -23.73 -6.35
N ALA A 160 -11.52 -22.47 -6.23
CA ALA A 160 -12.39 -21.34 -5.92
C ALA A 160 -13.51 -21.19 -6.98
N LYS A 161 -13.22 -21.47 -8.26
CA LYS A 161 -14.23 -21.52 -9.34
C LYS A 161 -15.23 -22.66 -9.18
N ARG A 162 -14.79 -23.86 -8.78
CA ARG A 162 -15.67 -25.03 -8.61
C ARG A 162 -16.59 -24.95 -7.39
N GLY A 163 -16.15 -24.28 -6.32
CA GLY A 163 -16.98 -24.05 -5.12
C GLY A 163 -18.22 -23.20 -5.35
N ASN A 164 -18.31 -22.49 -6.49
CA ASN A 164 -19.42 -21.59 -6.82
C ASN A 164 -20.37 -22.11 -7.91
N SER A 165 -20.01 -23.08 -8.76
CA SER A 165 -20.95 -23.61 -9.79
C SER A 165 -20.54 -24.98 -10.35
N SER A 166 -21.53 -25.84 -10.57
CA SER A 166 -21.45 -27.10 -11.31
C SER A 166 -21.01 -26.91 -12.77
N ALA A 167 -20.06 -27.74 -13.20
CA ALA A 167 -19.68 -28.09 -14.57
C ALA A 167 -19.14 -26.99 -15.53
N THR A 168 -17.91 -27.26 -16.00
CA THR A 168 -17.32 -26.93 -17.33
C THR A 168 -16.94 -25.50 -17.73
N THR A 169 -15.68 -25.41 -18.20
CA THR A 169 -15.14 -24.52 -19.27
C THR A 169 -14.66 -23.11 -18.89
N ALA A 170 -13.63 -22.68 -19.64
CA ALA A 170 -12.78 -21.48 -19.66
C ALA A 170 -13.25 -20.18 -18.96
N TYR A 171 -12.32 -19.29 -18.65
CA TYR A 171 -12.60 -17.97 -18.08
C TYR A 171 -13.47 -17.16 -19.04
N SER A 172 -14.79 -17.11 -18.78
CA SER A 172 -15.72 -16.23 -19.48
C SER A 172 -15.81 -14.90 -18.74
N ASP A 173 -16.13 -13.83 -19.48
CA ASP A 173 -16.37 -12.49 -18.91
C ASP A 173 -17.47 -12.48 -17.84
N ASN A 174 -18.29 -13.54 -17.78
CA ASN A 174 -19.30 -13.72 -16.74
C ASN A 174 -18.69 -14.06 -15.37
N PHE A 175 -17.57 -14.79 -15.32
CA PHE A 175 -16.87 -15.12 -14.07
C PHE A 175 -16.24 -13.87 -13.44
N LYS A 176 -15.66 -12.99 -14.27
CA LYS A 176 -15.16 -11.67 -13.83
C LYS A 176 -16.31 -10.86 -13.22
N ARG A 177 -17.50 -10.88 -13.85
CA ARG A 177 -18.69 -10.20 -13.35
C ARG A 177 -19.23 -10.79 -12.04
N GLU A 178 -19.24 -12.11 -11.86
CA GLU A 178 -19.69 -12.74 -10.61
C GLU A 178 -18.74 -12.48 -9.43
N ILE A 179 -17.42 -12.53 -9.67
CA ILE A 179 -16.41 -12.16 -8.67
C ILE A 179 -16.62 -10.68 -8.27
N LEU A 180 -16.81 -9.78 -9.25
CA LEU A 180 -17.07 -8.37 -8.99
C LEU A 180 -18.42 -8.14 -8.28
N GLN A 181 -19.50 -8.83 -8.68
CA GLN A 181 -20.81 -8.73 -8.02
C GLN A 181 -20.77 -9.25 -6.57
N GLY A 182 -20.04 -10.32 -6.30
CA GLY A 182 -19.83 -10.82 -4.93
C GLY A 182 -19.00 -9.89 -4.04
N LEU A 183 -18.20 -9.00 -4.63
CA LEU A 183 -17.33 -8.05 -3.93
C LEU A 183 -18.01 -6.69 -3.65
N PHE A 184 -19.00 -6.29 -4.47
CA PHE A 184 -19.75 -5.04 -4.29
C PHE A 184 -21.11 -5.20 -3.58
N THR A 185 -21.51 -6.43 -3.24
CA THR A 185 -22.76 -6.67 -2.50
C THR A 185 -22.47 -7.07 -1.06
N ARG A 186 -22.16 -6.08 -0.23
CA ARG A 186 -22.44 -6.04 1.22
C ARG A 186 -22.59 -4.61 1.70
#